data_AF-A0A8T4RV59-F1
#
_entry.id   AF-A0A8T4RV59-F1
#
_cell.length_a   1.000
_cell.length_b   1.000
_cell.length_c   1.000
_cell.angle_alpha   90.00
_cell.angle_beta   90.00
_cell.angle_gamma   90.00
#
_symmetry.space_group_name_H-M   'P 1'
#
loop_
_entity.id
_entity.type
_entity.pdbx_description
1 polymer ?
#
loop_
_entity_poly.entity_id
_entity_poly.type
_entity_poly.pdbx_seq_one_letter_code
_entity_poly.pdbx_strand_id
1 'polypeptide(L)'
;MAAGLDLPAFRTIIKDVKRYAGKFGMQYIPVLEYLQMAGRAGRPKYDTEGQAICIAKSESEKEELWIRYIEGQPEEIYSKLAVEPVLRTYLLSLIATKVVNTKQEILAFFQETFWAMQYKDMYKLEQIIDRMLHLLVEWDFLKSAKQSKDFVSAHDLKNETYTSTPLGTRVAELYLDPLTAYKLVKAIQKTKKTAHPFALLHLISNTLEMRPLLRTKTREIELIQKEALKYESYLLEKEPSLYDPEYEDFLDSLKTALMLHAWIEEKDEQYLLETYDTRPGETRAKIEIGDWLLYTLSELAKIVEQKELMKEIAKLRIRLKNGVKEELLLLLKLEGIGRVRSRKMFDNRIRTITDVKNADPAILAQLIGKKIAIDIKKQVGEEIDETKILVSEHKRTGQMSLKKY
;
A
#
# COMPACT_ATOMS: atom_id res chain seq x y z
N MET A 1 12.17 -4.17 -15.60
CA MET A 1 12.58 -3.19 -14.57
C MET A 1 13.86 -2.53 -15.05
N ALA A 2 13.82 -1.24 -15.42
CA ALA A 2 15.00 -0.48 -15.85
C ALA A 2 15.85 0.02 -14.67
N ALA A 3 15.25 0.15 -13.49
CA ALA A 3 15.90 0.38 -12.22
C ALA A 3 15.50 -0.75 -11.24
N GLY A 4 16.45 -1.26 -10.44
CA GLY A 4 16.16 -2.20 -9.35
C GLY A 4 17.05 -3.44 -9.24
N LEU A 5 17.62 -3.92 -10.34
CA LEU A 5 18.59 -5.04 -10.32
C LEU A 5 19.79 -4.70 -11.21
N ASP A 6 21.00 -4.99 -10.76
CA ASP A 6 22.21 -4.86 -11.56
C ASP A 6 22.37 -6.09 -12.47
N LEU A 7 21.73 -6.01 -13.63
CA LEU A 7 21.67 -7.08 -14.63
C LEU A 7 22.05 -6.50 -15.99
N PRO A 8 23.35 -6.35 -16.28
CA PRO A 8 23.81 -5.97 -17.61
C PRO A 8 23.65 -7.15 -18.59
N ALA A 9 23.41 -6.82 -19.85
CA ALA A 9 23.30 -7.79 -20.94
C ALA A 9 24.07 -7.30 -22.16
N PHE A 10 24.59 -8.19 -23.01
CA PHE A 10 25.29 -7.76 -24.24
C PHE A 10 24.43 -6.81 -25.08
N ARG A 11 23.13 -7.11 -25.21
CA ARG A 11 22.18 -6.34 -26.00
C ARG A 11 20.92 -6.01 -25.21
N THR A 12 20.51 -4.74 -25.25
CA THR A 12 19.21 -4.27 -24.76
C THR A 12 18.32 -3.91 -25.94
N ILE A 13 17.06 -4.38 -25.91
CA ILE A 13 16.06 -4.07 -26.93
C ILE A 13 14.92 -3.27 -26.29
N ILE A 14 14.76 -2.02 -26.72
CA ILE A 14 13.72 -1.10 -26.29
C ILE A 14 12.61 -1.16 -27.35
N LYS A 15 11.62 -2.02 -27.09
CA LYS A 15 10.53 -2.30 -28.04
C LYS A 15 9.52 -1.16 -28.12
N ASP A 16 9.12 -0.62 -26.98
CA ASP A 16 8.09 0.41 -26.87
C ASP A 16 8.64 1.60 -26.10
N VAL A 17 8.61 2.78 -26.72
CA VAL A 17 9.08 4.06 -26.14
C VAL A 17 7.94 5.00 -25.79
N LYS A 18 6.69 4.54 -25.94
CA LYS A 18 5.50 5.26 -25.50
C LYS A 18 4.81 4.47 -24.40
N ARG A 19 4.38 5.15 -23.33
CA ARG A 19 3.56 4.58 -22.26
C ARG A 19 2.33 5.44 -21.99
N TYR A 20 1.27 4.82 -21.50
CA TYR A 20 0.06 5.53 -21.12
C TYR A 20 0.31 6.36 -19.85
N ALA A 21 0.05 7.67 -19.93
CA ALA A 21 0.23 8.65 -18.87
C ALA A 21 -1.12 9.17 -18.34
N GLY A 22 -2.11 8.27 -18.20
CA GLY A 22 -3.43 8.62 -17.69
C GLY A 22 -4.15 9.61 -18.62
N LYS A 23 -4.59 10.74 -18.06
CA LYS A 23 -5.35 11.78 -18.77
C LYS A 23 -4.61 12.37 -19.98
N PHE A 24 -3.29 12.24 -20.05
CA PHE A 24 -2.48 12.74 -21.15
C PHE A 24 -2.27 11.72 -22.29
N GLY A 25 -2.88 10.54 -22.21
CA GLY A 25 -2.80 9.53 -23.25
C GLY A 25 -1.42 8.88 -23.35
N MET A 26 -1.07 8.39 -24.55
CA MET A 26 0.25 7.80 -24.80
C MET A 26 1.31 8.89 -24.91
N GLN A 27 2.30 8.85 -24.04
CA GLN A 27 3.42 9.77 -24.02
C GLN A 27 4.74 9.04 -24.21
N TYR A 28 5.71 9.70 -24.83
CA TYR A 28 7.09 9.21 -24.86
C TYR A 28 7.64 9.04 -23.45
N ILE A 29 8.39 7.97 -23.23
CA ILE A 29 9.16 7.82 -21.99
C ILE A 29 10.22 8.92 -21.91
N PRO A 30 10.61 9.35 -20.70
CA PRO A 30 11.69 10.32 -20.54
C PRO A 30 13.00 9.83 -21.16
N VAL A 31 13.80 10.75 -21.69
CA VAL A 31 15.14 10.46 -22.23
C VAL A 31 16.02 9.83 -21.15
N LEU A 32 15.92 10.29 -19.90
CA LEU A 32 16.64 9.67 -18.78
C LEU A 32 16.28 8.18 -18.60
N GLU A 33 15.01 7.80 -18.78
CA GLU A 33 14.56 6.41 -18.66
C GLU A 33 15.04 5.56 -19.85
N TYR A 34 15.02 6.13 -21.05
CA TYR A 34 15.63 5.51 -22.23
C TYR A 34 17.12 5.21 -22.00
N LEU A 35 17.88 6.20 -21.53
CA LEU A 35 19.31 6.05 -21.28
C LEU A 35 19.59 5.04 -20.15
N GLN A 36 18.76 4.97 -19.11
CA GLN A 36 18.87 3.93 -18.09
C GLN A 36 18.65 2.52 -18.66
N MET A 37 17.76 2.35 -19.63
CA MET A 37 17.58 1.07 -20.33
C MET A 37 18.76 0.78 -21.26
N ALA A 38 19.14 1.74 -22.10
CA ALA A 38 20.25 1.60 -23.04
C ALA A 38 21.58 1.32 -22.33
N GLY A 39 21.84 1.98 -21.19
CA GLY A 39 23.05 1.81 -20.38
C GLY A 39 23.19 0.43 -19.71
N ARG A 40 22.18 -0.45 -19.81
CA ARG A 40 22.31 -1.87 -19.42
C ARG A 40 22.97 -2.73 -20.48
N ALA A 41 23.20 -2.20 -21.68
CA ALA A 41 23.87 -2.89 -22.75
C ALA A 41 25.40 -2.92 -22.53
N GLY A 42 26.00 -4.10 -22.70
CA GLY A 42 27.42 -4.38 -22.46
C GLY A 42 27.67 -4.91 -21.04
N ARG A 43 28.17 -6.15 -20.94
CA ARG A 43 28.60 -6.73 -19.67
C ARG A 43 30.08 -6.42 -19.44
N PRO A 44 30.45 -5.65 -18.40
CA PRO A 44 31.83 -5.17 -18.22
C PRO A 44 32.92 -6.26 -18.22
N LYS A 45 32.58 -7.49 -17.81
CA LYS A 45 33.52 -8.63 -17.73
C LYS A 45 33.62 -9.46 -19.01
N TYR A 46 32.67 -9.35 -19.93
CA TYR A 46 32.52 -10.31 -21.04
C TYR A 46 32.51 -9.66 -22.42
N ASP A 47 32.02 -8.43 -22.51
CA ASP A 47 31.77 -7.78 -23.80
C ASP A 47 32.71 -6.58 -23.96
N THR A 48 33.29 -6.44 -25.15
CA THR A 48 34.09 -5.25 -25.53
C THR A 48 33.23 -4.08 -25.97
N GLU A 49 31.96 -4.34 -26.29
CA GLU A 49 30.94 -3.37 -26.67
C GLU A 49 29.56 -3.80 -26.17
N GLY A 50 28.64 -2.85 -26.05
CA GLY A 50 27.23 -3.09 -25.73
C GLY A 50 26.33 -2.55 -26.84
N GLN A 51 25.23 -3.24 -27.13
CA GLN A 51 24.29 -2.85 -28.18
C GLN A 51 22.93 -2.46 -27.60
N ALA A 52 22.53 -1.20 -27.75
CA ALA A 52 21.18 -0.73 -27.42
C ALA A 52 20.38 -0.53 -28.71
N ILE A 53 19.26 -1.24 -28.87
CA ILE A 53 18.43 -1.20 -30.07
C ILE A 53 17.05 -0.66 -29.71
N CYS A 54 16.63 0.42 -30.35
CA CYS A 54 15.27 0.96 -30.24
C CYS A 54 14.46 0.55 -31.48
N ILE A 55 13.24 0.05 -31.28
CA ILE A 55 12.37 -0.38 -32.38
C ILE A 55 11.47 0.79 -32.79
N ALA A 56 11.53 1.15 -34.08
CA ALA A 56 10.61 2.09 -34.71
C ALA A 56 9.67 1.37 -35.69
N LYS A 57 8.45 1.88 -35.86
CA LYS A 57 7.42 1.30 -36.75
C LYS A 57 7.46 1.89 -38.16
N SER A 58 8.15 3.01 -38.36
CA SER A 58 8.31 3.68 -39.65
C SER A 58 9.64 4.45 -39.69
N GLU A 59 10.12 4.79 -40.90
CA GLU A 59 11.31 5.63 -41.05
C GLU A 59 11.13 7.02 -40.42
N SER A 60 9.92 7.59 -40.47
CA SER A 60 9.63 8.87 -39.81
C SER A 60 9.72 8.76 -38.29
N GLU A 61 9.18 7.69 -37.69
CA GLU A 61 9.33 7.47 -36.25
C GLU A 61 10.80 7.23 -35.89
N LYS A 62 11.56 6.48 -36.69
CA LYS A 62 13.00 6.26 -36.47
C LYS A 62 13.77 7.57 -36.39
N GLU A 63 13.51 8.51 -37.29
CA GLU A 63 14.14 9.84 -37.28
C GLU A 63 13.76 10.62 -36.01
N GLU A 64 12.47 10.62 -35.62
CA GLU A 64 12.02 11.26 -34.37
C GLU A 64 12.72 10.65 -33.14
N LEU A 65 12.81 9.32 -33.06
CA LEU A 65 13.44 8.62 -31.96
C LEU A 65 14.95 8.87 -31.90
N TRP A 66 15.60 8.99 -33.06
CA TRP A 66 17.02 9.32 -33.15
C TRP A 66 17.29 10.70 -32.58
N ILE A 67 16.56 11.71 -33.06
CA ILE A 67 16.68 13.09 -32.58
C ILE A 67 16.35 13.17 -31.08
N ARG A 68 15.30 12.50 -30.62
CA ARG A 68 14.86 12.57 -29.22
C ARG A 68 15.80 11.88 -28.24
N TYR A 69 16.28 10.67 -28.56
CA TYR A 69 16.94 9.79 -27.58
C TYR A 69 18.44 9.63 -27.79
N ILE A 70 18.94 9.76 -29.03
CA ILE A 70 20.36 9.63 -29.34
C ILE A 70 21.04 11.00 -29.36
N GLU A 71 20.43 11.97 -30.05
CA GLU A 71 20.95 13.34 -30.13
C GLU A 71 20.44 14.24 -29.00
N GLY A 72 19.28 13.89 -28.43
CA GLY A 72 18.64 14.63 -27.34
C GLY A 72 19.39 14.50 -26.01
N GLN A 73 19.13 15.47 -25.13
CA GLN A 73 19.67 15.48 -23.78
C GLN A 73 18.60 15.02 -22.77
N PRO A 74 19.01 14.43 -21.63
CA PRO A 74 18.10 14.13 -20.53
C PRO A 74 17.32 15.36 -20.09
N GLU A 75 16.08 15.17 -19.67
CA GLU A 75 15.26 16.24 -19.10
C GLU A 75 15.92 16.83 -17.85
N GLU A 76 15.75 18.14 -17.65
CA GLU A 76 16.18 18.78 -16.40
C GLU A 76 15.40 18.22 -15.19
N ILE A 77 16.09 18.09 -14.07
CA ILE A 77 15.50 17.64 -12.83
C ILE A 77 14.80 18.82 -12.16
N TYR A 78 13.48 18.73 -11.98
CA TYR A 78 12.70 19.75 -11.27
C TYR A 78 12.21 19.24 -9.91
N SER A 79 12.33 20.09 -8.90
CA SER A 79 11.82 19.81 -7.56
C SER A 79 10.31 19.58 -7.56
N LYS A 80 9.85 18.54 -6.85
CA LYS A 80 8.42 18.21 -6.65
C LYS A 80 7.92 18.57 -5.25
N LEU A 81 8.67 19.36 -4.49
CA LEU A 81 8.38 19.69 -3.09
C LEU A 81 7.04 20.42 -2.90
N ALA A 82 6.69 21.34 -3.80
CA ALA A 82 5.49 22.17 -3.68
C ALA A 82 4.17 21.45 -4.03
N VAL A 83 4.20 20.13 -4.27
CA VAL A 83 2.99 19.33 -4.44
C VAL A 83 2.33 19.16 -3.07
N GLU A 84 1.04 19.45 -2.96
CA GLU A 84 0.36 19.57 -1.66
C GLU A 84 0.53 18.35 -0.74
N PRO A 85 0.29 17.09 -1.15
CA PRO A 85 0.57 15.90 -0.32
C PRO A 85 1.96 15.87 0.31
N VAL A 86 2.96 16.22 -0.50
CA VAL A 86 4.37 16.23 -0.10
C VAL A 86 4.59 17.33 0.94
N LEU A 87 4.13 18.54 0.64
CA LEU A 87 4.36 19.70 1.50
C LEU A 87 3.64 19.56 2.86
N ARG A 88 2.38 19.14 2.89
CA ARG A 88 1.66 18.97 4.17
C ARG A 88 2.26 17.89 5.06
N THR A 89 2.75 16.80 4.47
CA THR A 89 3.40 15.72 5.22
C THR A 89 4.71 16.22 5.85
N TYR A 90 5.54 16.93 5.08
CA TYR A 90 6.78 17.50 5.61
C TYR A 90 6.53 18.60 6.64
N LEU A 91 5.58 19.50 6.41
CA LEU A 91 5.22 20.54 7.38
C LEU A 91 4.82 19.94 8.72
N LEU A 92 3.91 18.96 8.72
CA LEU A 92 3.50 18.28 9.96
C LEU A 92 4.69 17.57 10.61
N SER A 93 5.52 16.87 9.83
CA SER A 93 6.68 16.13 10.35
C SER A 93 7.71 17.05 10.99
N LEU A 94 8.08 18.16 10.34
CA LEU A 94 9.07 19.12 10.85
C LEU A 94 8.60 19.78 12.16
N ILE A 95 7.30 20.11 12.26
CA ILE A 95 6.72 20.69 13.46
C ILE A 95 6.59 19.64 14.58
N ALA A 96 6.15 18.42 14.26
CA ALA A 96 6.01 17.33 15.23
C ALA A 96 7.35 16.88 15.83
N THR A 97 8.42 16.92 15.02
CA THR A 97 9.80 16.64 15.45
C THR A 97 10.50 17.84 16.09
N LYS A 98 9.83 19.00 16.17
CA LYS A 98 10.34 20.26 16.74
C LYS A 98 11.60 20.79 16.04
N VAL A 99 11.73 20.51 14.74
CA VAL A 99 12.79 21.09 13.89
C VAL A 99 12.47 22.55 13.58
N VAL A 100 11.19 22.86 13.38
CA VAL A 100 10.67 24.22 13.15
C VAL A 100 9.40 24.43 13.95
N ASN A 101 9.25 25.61 14.55
CA ASN A 101 8.19 25.91 15.50
C ASN A 101 7.48 27.23 15.17
N THR A 102 8.12 28.11 14.39
CA THR A 102 7.57 29.41 13.97
C THR A 102 7.41 29.49 12.45
N LYS A 103 6.53 30.37 11.97
CA LYS A 103 6.41 30.64 10.52
C LYS A 103 7.75 31.06 9.89
N GLN A 104 8.57 31.83 10.61
CA GLN A 104 9.87 32.27 10.12
C GLN A 104 10.86 31.11 9.96
N GLU A 105 10.94 30.22 10.94
CA GLU A 105 11.79 29.02 10.86
C GLU A 105 11.33 28.09 9.74
N ILE A 106 10.01 27.92 9.57
CA ILE A 106 9.43 27.15 8.46
C ILE A 106 9.92 27.73 7.13
N LEU A 107 9.73 29.03 6.90
CA LEU A 107 10.15 29.67 5.65
C LEU A 107 11.66 29.60 5.44
N ALA A 108 12.46 29.83 6.48
CA ALA A 108 13.91 29.71 6.41
C ALA A 108 14.35 28.30 6.02
N PHE A 109 13.73 27.25 6.58
CA PHE A 109 14.00 25.88 6.19
C PHE A 109 13.71 25.63 4.71
N PHE A 110 12.55 26.09 4.23
CA PHE A 110 12.15 25.89 2.84
C PHE A 110 12.97 26.71 1.83
N GLN A 111 13.58 27.84 2.25
CA GLN A 111 14.50 28.64 1.43
C GLN A 111 15.79 27.90 1.08
N GLU A 112 16.22 26.96 1.91
CA GLU A 112 17.44 26.16 1.68
C GLU A 112 17.18 24.90 0.82
N THR A 113 15.95 24.72 0.30
CA THR A 113 15.59 23.54 -0.49
C THR A 113 15.95 23.68 -1.96
N PHE A 114 16.14 22.55 -2.65
CA PHE A 114 16.31 22.53 -4.11
C PHE A 114 15.15 23.23 -4.85
N TRP A 115 13.94 23.23 -4.28
CA TRP A 115 12.81 23.98 -4.84
C TRP A 115 13.09 25.49 -4.85
N ALA A 116 13.52 26.05 -3.72
CA ALA A 116 13.80 27.47 -3.60
C ALA A 116 14.97 27.89 -4.49
N MET A 117 16.01 27.05 -4.59
CA MET A 117 17.14 27.26 -5.50
C MET A 117 16.70 27.39 -6.97
N GLN A 118 15.76 26.55 -7.41
CA GLN A 118 15.29 26.53 -8.80
C GLN A 118 14.30 27.65 -9.13
N TYR A 119 13.27 27.81 -8.31
CA TYR A 119 12.14 28.68 -8.65
C TYR A 119 12.34 30.12 -8.18
N LYS A 120 13.15 30.36 -7.13
CA LYS A 120 13.47 31.67 -6.52
C LYS A 120 12.26 32.51 -6.03
N ASP A 121 11.04 32.16 -6.44
CA ASP A 121 9.77 32.76 -6.04
C ASP A 121 9.25 32.11 -4.76
N MET A 122 9.69 32.63 -3.61
CA MET A 122 9.22 32.17 -2.31
C MET A 122 7.78 32.59 -2.00
N TYR A 123 7.23 33.58 -2.70
CA TYR A 123 5.91 34.12 -2.40
C TYR A 123 4.80 33.09 -2.65
N LYS A 124 4.86 32.39 -3.79
CA LYS A 124 3.92 31.29 -4.08
C LYS A 124 4.06 30.15 -3.10
N LEU A 125 5.28 29.78 -2.72
CA LEU A 125 5.49 28.70 -1.76
C LEU A 125 4.95 29.08 -0.38
N GLU A 126 5.17 30.31 0.07
CA GLU A 126 4.61 30.84 1.31
C GLU A 126 3.08 30.74 1.31
N GLN A 127 2.40 31.10 0.22
CA GLN A 127 0.94 30.95 0.11
C GLN A 127 0.47 29.50 0.24
N ILE A 128 1.20 28.55 -0.35
CA ILE A 128 0.86 27.12 -0.24
C ILE A 128 1.14 26.65 1.19
N ILE A 129 2.25 27.05 1.80
CA ILE A 129 2.58 26.74 3.21
C ILE A 129 1.48 27.25 4.13
N ASP A 130 1.06 28.51 3.99
CA ASP A 130 -0.01 29.11 4.80
C ASP A 130 -1.32 28.33 4.67
N ARG A 131 -1.69 27.95 3.45
CA ARG A 131 -2.87 27.10 3.22
C ARG A 131 -2.73 25.74 3.91
N MET A 132 -1.56 25.10 3.81
CA MET A 132 -1.34 23.79 4.44
C MET A 132 -1.35 23.90 5.98
N LEU A 133 -0.75 24.93 6.56
CA LEU A 133 -0.79 25.18 8.00
C LEU A 133 -2.22 25.40 8.49
N HIS A 134 -3.01 26.19 7.76
CA HIS A 134 -4.43 26.38 8.06
C HIS A 134 -5.19 25.05 8.08
N LEU A 135 -5.02 24.20 7.05
CA LEU A 135 -5.66 22.89 6.99
C LEU A 135 -5.22 21.97 8.14
N LEU A 136 -3.92 21.95 8.47
CA LEU A 136 -3.40 21.13 9.56
C LEU A 136 -3.92 21.57 10.93
N VAL A 137 -4.19 22.86 11.12
CA VAL A 137 -4.86 23.40 12.32
C VAL A 137 -6.35 23.04 12.31
N GLU A 138 -7.03 23.22 11.18
CA GLU A 138 -8.46 22.87 11.02
C GLU A 138 -8.72 21.37 11.29
N TRP A 139 -7.80 20.50 10.88
CA TRP A 139 -7.88 19.06 11.10
C TRP A 139 -7.39 18.59 12.47
N ASP A 140 -7.07 19.52 13.38
CA ASP A 140 -6.58 19.26 14.74
C ASP A 140 -5.26 18.45 14.79
N PHE A 141 -4.42 18.58 13.76
CA PHE A 141 -3.05 18.03 13.77
C PHE A 141 -2.04 19.01 14.35
N LEU A 142 -2.28 20.31 14.19
CA LEU A 142 -1.49 21.39 14.77
C LEU A 142 -2.36 22.31 15.63
N LYS A 143 -1.73 22.95 16.61
CA LYS A 143 -2.26 24.10 17.34
C LYS A 143 -1.41 25.31 17.00
N SER A 144 -2.09 26.40 16.66
CA SER A 144 -1.47 27.71 16.54
C SER A 144 -1.66 28.48 17.85
N ALA A 145 -0.55 28.99 18.40
CA ALA A 145 -0.61 30.02 19.44
C ALA A 145 -0.33 31.37 18.77
N LYS A 146 -1.41 32.11 18.50
CA LYS A 146 -1.33 33.54 18.19
C LYS A 146 -1.14 34.28 19.51
N GLN A 147 -0.16 35.18 19.60
CA GLN A 147 -0.07 36.09 20.74
C GLN A 147 -1.33 36.94 20.78
N SER A 148 -2.25 36.63 21.68
CA SER A 148 -3.51 37.34 21.86
C SER A 148 -3.24 38.71 22.49
N LYS A 149 -3.19 39.74 21.65
CA LYS A 149 -3.62 41.08 22.05
C LYS A 149 -4.59 41.57 21.00
N ASP A 150 -5.70 42.17 21.45
CA ASP A 150 -6.82 42.66 20.65
C ASP A 150 -6.47 43.73 19.59
N PHE A 151 -5.18 44.04 19.45
CA PHE A 151 -4.58 44.75 18.31
C PHE A 151 -3.31 44.02 17.91
N VAL A 152 -3.36 43.25 16.82
CA VAL A 152 -2.19 42.57 16.24
C VAL A 152 -1.63 43.49 15.17
N SER A 153 -0.43 44.03 15.38
CA SER A 153 0.28 44.75 14.32
C SER A 153 0.66 43.76 13.20
N ALA A 154 0.84 44.22 11.96
CA ALA A 154 1.31 43.35 10.86
C ALA A 154 2.67 42.65 11.17
N HIS A 155 3.40 43.17 12.16
CA HIS A 155 4.66 42.61 12.64
C HIS A 155 4.43 41.40 13.58
N ASP A 156 3.37 41.38 14.36
CA ASP A 156 3.09 40.31 15.35
C ASP A 156 2.47 39.06 14.70
N LEU A 157 1.85 39.20 13.53
CA LEU A 157 1.43 38.07 12.68
C LEU A 157 2.60 37.17 12.24
N LYS A 158 3.84 37.69 12.25
CA LYS A 158 5.03 36.93 11.85
C LYS A 158 5.59 36.03 12.94
N ASN A 159 5.05 36.08 14.16
CA ASN A 159 5.49 35.29 15.31
C ASN A 159 4.47 34.21 15.71
N GLU A 160 3.67 33.74 14.73
CA GLU A 160 2.79 32.60 14.94
C GLU A 160 3.63 31.34 15.22
N THR A 161 3.34 30.70 16.36
CA THR A 161 3.99 29.46 16.79
C THR A 161 3.06 28.29 16.59
N TYR A 162 3.60 27.19 16.06
CA TYR A 162 2.87 25.96 15.80
C TYR A 162 3.40 24.84 16.69
N THR A 163 2.48 24.06 17.24
CA THR A 163 2.81 22.87 18.03
C THR A 163 1.94 21.71 17.56
N SER A 164 2.48 20.50 17.46
CA SER A 164 1.70 19.34 17.07
C SER A 164 0.78 18.88 18.20
N THR A 165 -0.42 18.44 17.85
CA THR A 165 -1.31 17.73 18.78
C THR A 165 -0.83 16.29 18.96
N PRO A 166 -1.29 15.55 19.99
CA PRO A 166 -1.01 14.12 20.10
C PRO A 166 -1.43 13.34 18.86
N LEU A 167 -2.54 13.72 18.23
CA LEU A 167 -3.00 13.14 16.97
C LEU A 167 -2.05 13.48 15.81
N GLY A 168 -1.68 14.75 15.64
CA GLY A 168 -0.76 15.18 14.59
C GLY A 168 0.63 14.56 14.72
N THR A 169 1.16 14.48 15.94
CA THR A 169 2.41 13.74 16.22
C THR A 169 2.29 12.29 15.79
N ARG A 170 1.19 11.61 16.14
CA ARG A 170 1.01 10.21 15.75
C ARG A 170 0.88 10.03 14.24
N VAL A 171 0.21 10.93 13.54
CA VAL A 171 0.12 10.91 12.07
C VAL A 171 1.50 11.05 11.43
N ALA A 172 2.34 11.95 11.95
CA ALA A 172 3.72 12.09 11.49
C ALA A 172 4.56 10.83 11.74
N GLU A 173 4.46 10.23 12.93
CA GLU A 173 5.16 8.98 13.27
C GLU A 173 4.73 7.79 12.39
N LEU A 174 3.46 7.77 11.98
CA LEU A 174 2.92 6.73 11.11
C LEU A 174 3.30 6.93 9.64
N TYR A 175 3.92 8.05 9.30
CA TYR A 175 4.30 8.42 7.92
C TYR A 175 3.09 8.45 6.97
N LEU A 176 1.94 8.87 7.49
CA LEU A 176 0.67 8.93 6.75
C LEU A 176 0.42 10.35 6.24
N ASP A 177 -0.10 10.51 5.03
CA ASP A 177 -0.54 11.81 4.53
C ASP A 177 -1.63 12.40 5.46
N PRO A 178 -1.50 13.66 5.91
CA PRO A 178 -2.47 14.29 6.79
C PRO A 178 -3.91 14.32 6.26
N LEU A 179 -4.12 14.46 4.94
CA LEU A 179 -5.48 14.41 4.38
C LEU A 179 -6.04 12.99 4.47
N THR A 180 -5.24 11.96 4.19
CA THR A 180 -5.63 10.56 4.43
C THR A 180 -6.01 10.38 5.91
N ALA A 181 -5.14 10.80 6.84
CA ALA A 181 -5.38 10.65 8.27
C ALA A 181 -6.70 11.32 8.71
N TYR A 182 -6.95 12.54 8.22
CA TYR A 182 -8.18 13.26 8.51
C TYR A 182 -9.43 12.49 8.05
N LYS A 183 -9.40 11.97 6.81
CA LYS A 183 -10.50 11.14 6.27
C LYS A 183 -10.72 9.88 7.10
N LEU A 184 -9.65 9.16 7.46
CA LEU A 184 -9.71 7.96 8.29
C LEU A 184 -10.30 8.25 9.68
N VAL A 185 -9.84 9.31 10.34
CA VAL A 185 -10.35 9.73 11.65
C VAL A 185 -11.84 10.07 11.57
N LYS A 186 -12.26 10.84 10.57
CA LYS A 186 -13.68 11.16 10.35
C LYS A 186 -14.53 9.92 10.09
N ALA A 187 -14.02 8.94 9.33
CA ALA A 187 -14.71 7.68 9.09
C ALA A 187 -14.86 6.86 10.39
N ILE A 188 -13.78 6.70 11.15
CA ILE A 188 -13.78 5.99 12.44
C ILE A 188 -14.75 6.65 13.43
N GLN A 189 -14.75 7.98 13.55
CA GLN A 189 -15.64 8.71 14.45
C GLN A 189 -17.13 8.51 14.13
N LYS A 190 -17.46 8.32 12.85
CA LYS A 190 -18.84 8.05 12.39
C LYS A 190 -19.24 6.59 12.51
N THR A 191 -18.28 5.69 12.70
CA THR A 191 -18.52 4.25 12.73
C THR A 191 -19.20 3.86 14.04
N LYS A 192 -20.09 2.87 13.99
CA LYS A 192 -20.63 2.22 15.20
C LYS A 192 -19.48 1.50 15.93
N LYS A 193 -19.75 0.91 17.11
CA LYS A 193 -18.71 0.15 17.86
C LYS A 193 -18.02 -0.94 17.03
N THR A 194 -18.66 -1.44 15.97
CA THR A 194 -18.13 -2.50 15.10
C THR A 194 -18.22 -2.10 13.62
N ALA A 195 -17.32 -2.66 12.82
CA ALA A 195 -17.27 -2.46 11.37
C ALA A 195 -17.11 -3.80 10.65
N HIS A 196 -17.71 -3.93 9.48
CA HIS A 196 -17.53 -5.11 8.63
C HIS A 196 -16.12 -5.12 8.03
N PRO A 197 -15.44 -6.28 7.91
CA PRO A 197 -14.09 -6.38 7.34
C PRO A 197 -13.94 -5.69 5.96
N PHE A 198 -14.90 -5.92 5.07
CA PHE A 198 -14.91 -5.27 3.75
C PHE A 198 -14.90 -3.74 3.83
N ALA A 199 -15.64 -3.16 4.77
CA ALA A 199 -15.72 -1.70 4.90
C ALA A 199 -14.39 -1.09 5.31
N LEU A 200 -13.63 -1.78 6.17
CA LEU A 200 -12.28 -1.39 6.56
C LEU A 200 -11.28 -1.55 5.40
N LEU A 201 -11.39 -2.65 4.64
CA LEU A 201 -10.58 -2.86 3.44
C LEU A 201 -10.86 -1.80 2.36
N HIS A 202 -12.11 -1.41 2.18
CA HIS A 202 -12.49 -0.32 1.27
C HIS A 202 -11.92 1.02 1.75
N LEU A 203 -12.08 1.34 3.02
CA LEU A 203 -11.59 2.58 3.61
C LEU A 203 -10.07 2.76 3.40
N ILE A 204 -9.27 1.73 3.67
CA ILE A 204 -7.82 1.79 3.41
C ILE A 204 -7.49 1.77 1.91
N SER A 205 -8.33 1.14 1.08
CA SER A 205 -8.12 1.08 -0.37
C SER A 205 -8.35 2.43 -1.04
N ASN A 206 -9.19 3.29 -0.46
CA ASN A 206 -9.49 4.62 -0.97
C ASN A 206 -8.50 5.71 -0.50
N THR A 207 -7.28 5.32 -0.11
CA THR A 207 -6.23 6.23 0.37
C THR A 207 -5.20 6.54 -0.71
N LEU A 208 -4.44 7.62 -0.54
CA LEU A 208 -3.34 7.98 -1.45
C LEU A 208 -2.23 6.90 -1.41
N GLU A 209 -2.00 6.35 -0.23
CA GLU A 209 -1.00 5.36 0.11
C GLU A 209 -1.20 4.01 -0.57
N MET A 210 -2.46 3.62 -0.83
CA MET A 210 -2.77 2.38 -1.55
C MET A 210 -2.42 2.48 -3.06
N ARG A 211 -2.16 3.67 -3.60
CA ARG A 211 -1.97 3.84 -5.05
C ARG A 211 -0.68 3.19 -5.55
N PRO A 212 -0.64 2.70 -6.81
CA PRO A 212 -1.72 2.73 -7.81
C PRO A 212 -2.83 1.72 -7.51
N LEU A 213 -4.10 2.08 -7.66
CA LEU A 213 -5.23 1.18 -7.44
C LEU A 213 -5.36 0.17 -8.60
N LEU A 214 -6.08 -0.94 -8.37
CA LEU A 214 -6.44 -1.86 -9.45
C LEU A 214 -7.44 -1.17 -10.38
N ARG A 215 -7.01 -0.91 -11.62
CA ARG A 215 -7.86 -0.25 -12.62
C ARG A 215 -9.06 -1.15 -12.98
N THR A 216 -10.25 -0.58 -12.91
CA THR A 216 -11.51 -1.19 -13.31
C THR A 216 -11.70 -1.00 -14.81
N LYS A 217 -11.71 -2.09 -15.57
CA LYS A 217 -11.95 -2.02 -17.02
C LYS A 217 -13.44 -1.81 -17.27
N THR A 218 -13.80 -1.17 -18.38
CA THR A 218 -15.21 -0.91 -18.73
C THR A 218 -16.09 -2.16 -18.66
N ARG A 219 -15.59 -3.30 -19.15
CA ARG A 219 -16.29 -4.60 -19.12
C ARG A 219 -16.49 -5.18 -17.70
N GLU A 220 -15.75 -4.67 -16.72
CA GLU A 220 -15.73 -5.16 -15.33
C GLU A 220 -16.63 -4.30 -14.41
N ILE A 221 -17.03 -3.10 -14.85
CA ILE A 221 -17.78 -2.12 -14.02
C ILE A 221 -19.05 -2.75 -13.43
N GLU A 222 -19.91 -3.34 -14.27
CA GLU A 222 -21.17 -3.94 -13.81
C GLU A 222 -20.95 -5.04 -12.78
N LEU A 223 -19.92 -5.88 -12.98
CA LEU A 223 -19.58 -6.95 -12.05
C LEU A 223 -19.08 -6.40 -10.71
N ILE A 224 -18.17 -5.42 -10.74
CA ILE A 224 -17.61 -4.79 -9.55
C ILE A 224 -18.70 -4.09 -8.74
N GLN A 225 -19.58 -3.32 -9.40
CA GLN A 225 -20.71 -2.67 -8.74
C GLN A 225 -21.67 -3.69 -8.12
N LYS A 226 -22.03 -4.76 -8.85
CA LYS A 226 -22.88 -5.84 -8.34
C LYS A 226 -22.30 -6.51 -7.10
N GLU A 227 -21.00 -6.76 -7.09
CA GLU A 227 -20.32 -7.34 -5.93
C GLU A 227 -20.23 -6.34 -4.76
N ALA A 228 -19.97 -5.06 -5.04
CA ALA A 228 -19.92 -3.99 -4.04
C ALA A 228 -21.27 -3.71 -3.37
N LEU A 229 -22.38 -3.85 -4.11
CA LEU A 229 -23.76 -3.70 -3.60
C LEU A 229 -24.05 -4.60 -2.38
N LYS A 230 -23.41 -5.77 -2.30
CA LYS A 230 -23.53 -6.67 -1.14
C LYS A 230 -23.04 -6.04 0.17
N TYR A 231 -22.17 -5.04 0.06
CA TYR A 231 -21.51 -4.39 1.18
C TYR A 231 -21.85 -2.90 1.34
N GLU A 232 -22.72 -2.35 0.48
CA GLU A 232 -23.09 -0.93 0.45
C GLU A 232 -23.49 -0.41 1.83
N SER A 233 -24.34 -1.16 2.54
CA SER A 233 -24.83 -0.80 3.88
C SER A 233 -23.73 -0.76 4.97
N TYR A 234 -22.56 -1.34 4.70
CA TYR A 234 -21.43 -1.35 5.62
C TYR A 234 -20.39 -0.27 5.32
N LEU A 235 -20.41 0.34 4.13
CA LEU A 235 -19.39 1.30 3.72
C LEU A 235 -19.30 2.49 4.69
N LEU A 236 -18.07 2.90 5.01
CA LEU A 236 -17.79 4.01 5.93
C LEU A 236 -17.64 5.36 5.19
N GLU A 237 -17.59 5.31 3.86
CA GLU A 237 -17.55 6.45 2.97
C GLU A 237 -18.76 6.42 2.05
N LYS A 238 -19.21 7.60 1.62
CA LYS A 238 -20.30 7.71 0.66
C LYS A 238 -19.78 7.50 -0.75
N GLU A 239 -20.56 6.80 -1.57
CA GLU A 239 -20.33 6.76 -3.00
C GLU A 239 -20.43 8.18 -3.58
N PRO A 240 -19.41 8.66 -4.30
CA PRO A 240 -19.47 9.93 -5.01
C PRO A 240 -20.45 9.87 -6.19
N SER A 241 -20.85 11.03 -6.70
CA SER A 241 -21.68 11.09 -7.91
C SER A 241 -20.91 10.54 -9.10
N LEU A 242 -21.63 9.93 -10.06
CA LEU A 242 -21.09 9.49 -11.36
C LEU A 242 -20.42 10.63 -12.15
N TYR A 243 -20.77 11.87 -11.85
CA TYR A 243 -20.22 13.06 -12.48
C TYR A 243 -19.02 13.66 -11.73
N ASP A 244 -18.71 13.14 -10.54
CA ASP A 244 -17.59 13.62 -9.74
C ASP A 244 -16.27 13.06 -10.31
N PRO A 245 -15.19 13.85 -10.38
CA PRO A 245 -13.87 13.39 -10.85
C PRO A 245 -13.31 12.19 -10.07
N GLU A 246 -13.73 12.01 -8.83
CA GLU A 246 -13.31 10.95 -7.92
C GLU A 246 -14.03 9.61 -8.17
N TYR A 247 -15.08 9.58 -9.00
CA TYR A 247 -15.88 8.37 -9.21
C TYR A 247 -15.06 7.19 -9.75
N GLU A 248 -14.17 7.44 -10.70
CA GLU A 248 -13.29 6.39 -11.24
C GLU A 248 -12.35 5.83 -10.17
N ASP A 249 -11.77 6.70 -9.34
CA ASP A 249 -10.90 6.30 -8.24
C ASP A 249 -11.68 5.49 -7.19
N PHE A 250 -12.94 5.84 -6.96
CA PHE A 250 -13.84 5.08 -6.08
C PHE A 250 -14.13 3.68 -6.63
N LEU A 251 -14.38 3.53 -7.92
CA LEU A 251 -14.53 2.19 -8.53
C LEU A 251 -13.24 1.37 -8.44
N ASP A 252 -12.09 2.00 -8.68
CA ASP A 252 -10.78 1.34 -8.58
C ASP A 252 -10.45 0.93 -7.13
N SER A 253 -10.90 1.72 -6.14
CA SER A 253 -10.74 1.38 -4.73
C SER A 253 -11.68 0.24 -4.30
N LEU A 254 -12.91 0.18 -4.84
CA LEU A 254 -13.82 -0.97 -4.68
C LEU A 254 -13.23 -2.25 -5.25
N LYS A 255 -12.70 -2.23 -6.48
CA LYS A 255 -12.03 -3.39 -7.09
C LYS A 255 -10.84 -3.85 -6.24
N THR A 256 -10.03 -2.91 -5.76
CA THR A 256 -8.89 -3.20 -4.87
C THR A 256 -9.37 -3.85 -3.56
N ALA A 257 -10.41 -3.31 -2.94
CA ALA A 257 -10.98 -3.85 -1.71
C ALA A 257 -11.60 -5.24 -1.90
N LEU A 258 -12.29 -5.49 -3.01
CA LEU A 258 -12.83 -6.80 -3.37
C LEU A 258 -11.74 -7.85 -3.56
N MET A 259 -10.62 -7.46 -4.17
CA MET A 259 -9.44 -8.33 -4.31
C MET A 259 -8.86 -8.70 -2.93
N LEU A 260 -8.64 -7.72 -2.06
CA LEU A 260 -8.17 -7.96 -0.68
C LEU A 260 -9.18 -8.79 0.13
N HIS A 261 -10.48 -8.58 -0.10
CA HIS A 261 -11.53 -9.34 0.54
C HIS A 261 -11.55 -10.80 0.09
N ALA A 262 -11.41 -11.06 -1.22
CA ALA A 262 -11.28 -12.40 -1.77
C ALA A 262 -10.06 -13.13 -1.19
N TRP A 263 -8.95 -12.42 -0.98
CA TRP A 263 -7.76 -12.95 -0.33
C TRP A 263 -8.02 -13.41 1.11
N ILE A 264 -8.68 -12.60 1.96
CA ILE A 264 -9.05 -12.99 3.33
C ILE A 264 -10.20 -14.01 3.41
N GLU A 265 -10.87 -14.27 2.28
CA GLU A 265 -11.84 -15.35 2.11
C GLU A 265 -11.22 -16.62 1.50
N GLU A 266 -9.89 -16.69 1.49
CA GLU A 266 -9.10 -17.84 1.05
C GLU A 266 -9.26 -18.19 -0.44
N LYS A 267 -9.45 -17.18 -1.30
CA LYS A 267 -9.28 -17.32 -2.75
C LYS A 267 -7.80 -17.35 -3.14
N ASP A 268 -7.41 -18.27 -4.01
CA ASP A 268 -6.00 -18.51 -4.35
C ASP A 268 -5.47 -17.46 -5.35
N GLU A 269 -4.15 -17.47 -5.58
CA GLU A 269 -3.51 -16.50 -6.46
C GLU A 269 -4.03 -16.60 -7.91
N GLN A 270 -4.44 -17.79 -8.36
CA GLN A 270 -5.01 -17.99 -9.69
C GLN A 270 -6.37 -17.30 -9.83
N TYR A 271 -7.27 -17.48 -8.85
CA TYR A 271 -8.54 -16.78 -8.81
C TYR A 271 -8.36 -15.26 -8.82
N LEU A 272 -7.40 -14.75 -8.04
CA LEU A 272 -7.14 -13.31 -7.97
C LEU A 272 -6.65 -12.76 -9.33
N LEU A 273 -5.78 -13.50 -10.01
CA LEU A 273 -5.31 -13.16 -11.34
C LEU A 273 -6.45 -13.17 -12.37
N GLU A 274 -7.26 -14.22 -12.39
CA GLU A 274 -8.32 -14.38 -13.39
C GLU A 274 -9.49 -13.41 -13.18
N THR A 275 -9.85 -13.14 -11.92
CA THR A 275 -11.02 -12.31 -11.57
C THR A 275 -10.69 -10.83 -11.51
N TYR A 276 -9.54 -10.47 -10.94
CA TYR A 276 -9.19 -9.06 -10.69
C TYR A 276 -8.03 -8.55 -11.56
N ASP A 277 -7.43 -9.41 -12.40
CA ASP A 277 -6.27 -9.08 -13.24
C ASP A 277 -5.05 -8.62 -12.42
N THR A 278 -4.90 -9.13 -11.19
CA THR A 278 -3.77 -8.79 -10.33
C THR A 278 -2.71 -9.88 -10.33
N ARG A 279 -1.45 -9.48 -10.49
CA ARG A 279 -0.30 -10.40 -10.54
C ARG A 279 0.21 -10.69 -9.13
N PRO A 280 0.87 -11.84 -8.87
CA PRO A 280 1.34 -12.19 -7.52
C PRO A 280 2.20 -11.12 -6.83
N GLY A 281 3.07 -10.42 -7.58
CA GLY A 281 3.87 -9.32 -7.03
C GLY A 281 3.04 -8.11 -6.63
N GLU A 282 2.01 -7.78 -7.41
CA GLU A 282 1.09 -6.69 -7.09
C GLU A 282 0.18 -7.06 -5.92
N THR A 283 -0.33 -8.29 -5.87
CA THR A 283 -1.09 -8.81 -4.72
C THR A 283 -0.31 -8.66 -3.43
N ARG A 284 0.97 -9.09 -3.41
CA ARG A 284 1.84 -8.96 -2.23
C ARG A 284 2.06 -7.51 -1.82
N ALA A 285 2.35 -6.63 -2.77
CA ALA A 285 2.49 -5.20 -2.49
C ALA A 285 1.21 -4.60 -1.89
N LYS A 286 0.03 -4.96 -2.41
CA LYS A 286 -1.27 -4.52 -1.87
C LYS A 286 -1.54 -5.04 -0.46
N ILE A 287 -1.18 -6.29 -0.18
CA ILE A 287 -1.30 -6.88 1.16
C ILE A 287 -0.36 -6.18 2.15
N GLU A 288 0.89 -5.91 1.77
CA GLU A 288 1.87 -5.22 2.62
C GLU A 288 1.43 -3.79 2.96
N ILE A 289 1.03 -3.01 1.93
CA ILE A 289 0.49 -1.66 2.13
C ILE A 289 -0.79 -1.72 2.97
N GLY A 290 -1.67 -2.69 2.68
CA GLY A 290 -2.92 -2.88 3.43
C GLY A 290 -2.69 -3.22 4.90
N ASP A 291 -1.70 -4.05 5.25
CA ASP A 291 -1.38 -4.35 6.65
C ASP A 291 -0.85 -3.11 7.38
N TRP A 292 0.02 -2.33 6.75
CA TRP A 292 0.49 -1.07 7.31
C TRP A 292 -0.66 -0.05 7.48
N LEU A 293 -1.56 0.08 6.51
CA LEU A 293 -2.70 0.98 6.63
C LEU A 293 -3.70 0.53 7.69
N LEU A 294 -3.94 -0.77 7.84
CA LEU A 294 -4.75 -1.28 8.95
C LEU A 294 -4.06 -1.06 10.30
N TYR A 295 -2.73 -1.19 10.39
CA TYR A 295 -1.99 -0.82 11.59
C TYR A 295 -2.23 0.65 11.94
N THR A 296 -2.03 1.54 10.97
CA THR A 296 -2.29 2.97 11.09
C THR A 296 -3.72 3.25 11.52
N LEU A 297 -4.71 2.59 10.92
CA LEU A 297 -6.12 2.72 11.30
C LEU A 297 -6.36 2.30 12.77
N SER A 298 -5.70 1.24 13.25
CA SER A 298 -5.77 0.81 14.64
C SER A 298 -5.19 1.85 15.61
N GLU A 299 -4.08 2.49 15.23
CA GLU A 299 -3.43 3.53 16.04
C GLU A 299 -4.27 4.82 16.10
N LEU A 300 -4.90 5.20 14.99
CA LEU A 300 -5.86 6.30 14.95
C LEU A 300 -7.12 5.97 15.78
N ALA A 301 -7.65 4.75 15.68
CA ALA A 301 -8.79 4.29 16.48
C ALA A 301 -8.48 4.31 17.98
N LYS A 302 -7.22 4.05 18.37
CA LYS A 302 -6.76 4.16 19.77
C LYS A 302 -6.86 5.58 20.30
N ILE A 303 -6.44 6.58 19.52
CA ILE A 303 -6.49 8.00 19.90
C ILE A 303 -7.93 8.49 20.01
N VAL A 304 -8.82 8.00 19.15
CA VAL A 304 -10.26 8.32 19.15
C VAL A 304 -11.06 7.44 20.14
N GLU A 305 -10.37 6.61 20.93
CA GLU A 305 -10.94 5.73 21.97
C GLU A 305 -11.96 4.68 21.47
N GLN A 306 -11.88 4.26 20.21
CA GLN A 306 -12.75 3.23 19.59
C GLN A 306 -12.23 1.81 19.85
N LYS A 307 -12.35 1.33 21.09
CA LYS A 307 -11.74 0.07 21.56
C LYS A 307 -12.22 -1.20 20.84
N GLU A 308 -13.51 -1.29 20.53
CA GLU A 308 -14.06 -2.48 19.85
C GLU A 308 -13.58 -2.56 18.40
N LEU A 309 -13.47 -1.41 17.73
CA LEU A 309 -12.92 -1.33 16.38
C LEU A 309 -11.45 -1.77 16.33
N MET A 310 -10.63 -1.45 17.33
CA MET A 310 -9.23 -1.91 17.41
C MET A 310 -9.12 -3.44 17.41
N LYS A 311 -10.03 -4.15 18.11
CA LYS A 311 -10.03 -5.62 18.14
C LYS A 311 -10.35 -6.20 16.76
N GLU A 312 -11.34 -5.62 16.08
CA GLU A 312 -11.71 -6.04 14.71
C GLU A 312 -10.58 -5.79 13.72
N ILE A 313 -9.94 -4.61 13.79
CA ILE A 313 -8.77 -4.30 12.97
C ILE A 313 -7.62 -5.27 13.24
N ALA A 314 -7.32 -5.58 14.51
CA ALA A 314 -6.26 -6.52 14.87
C ALA A 314 -6.51 -7.92 14.29
N LYS A 315 -7.76 -8.42 14.36
CA LYS A 315 -8.14 -9.69 13.71
C LYS A 315 -8.00 -9.60 12.19
N LEU A 316 -8.50 -8.52 11.58
CA LEU A 316 -8.43 -8.30 10.14
C LEU A 316 -6.99 -8.24 9.62
N ARG A 317 -6.06 -7.63 10.37
CA ARG A 317 -4.63 -7.62 10.03
C ARG A 317 -4.04 -9.01 9.94
N ILE A 318 -4.33 -9.87 10.92
CA ILE A 318 -3.85 -11.26 10.90
C ILE A 318 -4.47 -12.01 9.70
N ARG A 319 -5.76 -11.79 9.43
CA ARG A 319 -6.45 -12.35 8.26
C ARG A 319 -5.83 -11.88 6.95
N LEU A 320 -5.54 -10.59 6.81
CA LEU A 320 -4.95 -9.98 5.62
C LEU A 320 -3.53 -10.47 5.38
N LYS A 321 -2.68 -10.48 6.41
CA LYS A 321 -1.29 -10.95 6.31
C LYS A 321 -1.20 -12.42 5.87
N ASN A 322 -2.13 -13.26 6.32
CA ASN A 322 -2.10 -14.70 6.07
C ASN A 322 -3.06 -15.16 4.97
N GLY A 323 -4.02 -14.35 4.54
CA GLY A 323 -5.06 -14.71 3.58
C GLY A 323 -6.05 -15.75 4.10
N VAL A 324 -6.49 -15.61 5.35
CA VAL A 324 -7.36 -16.60 6.00
C VAL A 324 -8.70 -16.04 6.47
N LYS A 325 -9.68 -16.93 6.57
CA LYS A 325 -10.90 -16.67 7.32
C LYS A 325 -10.64 -16.63 8.82
N GLU A 326 -11.55 -15.98 9.54
CA GLU A 326 -11.43 -15.74 10.98
C GLU A 326 -11.33 -17.02 11.82
N GLU A 327 -11.97 -18.10 11.38
CA GLU A 327 -11.97 -19.40 12.07
C GLU A 327 -10.58 -20.07 12.13
N LEU A 328 -9.62 -19.65 11.29
CA LEU A 328 -8.27 -20.21 11.27
C LEU A 328 -7.29 -19.47 12.19
N LEU A 329 -7.70 -18.35 12.81
CA LEU A 329 -6.81 -17.49 13.60
C LEU A 329 -6.11 -18.23 14.77
N LEU A 330 -6.77 -19.24 15.36
CA LEU A 330 -6.18 -20.02 16.45
C LEU A 330 -5.03 -20.91 15.99
N LEU A 331 -5.12 -21.46 14.77
CA LEU A 331 -4.09 -22.34 14.20
C LEU A 331 -2.87 -21.56 13.71
N LEU A 332 -3.06 -20.30 13.28
CA LEU A 332 -1.97 -19.42 12.84
C LEU A 332 -1.01 -18.98 13.96
N LYS A 333 -1.35 -19.28 15.23
CA LYS A 333 -0.41 -19.08 16.35
C LYS A 333 0.78 -20.05 16.30
N LEU A 334 0.66 -21.13 15.54
CA LEU A 334 1.71 -22.14 15.37
C LEU A 334 2.68 -21.72 14.26
N GLU A 335 3.96 -21.73 14.56
CA GLU A 335 5.00 -21.44 13.57
C GLU A 335 5.01 -22.51 12.47
N GLY A 336 5.18 -22.07 11.22
CA GLY A 336 5.17 -22.95 10.04
C GLY A 336 3.77 -23.32 9.51
N ILE A 337 2.70 -22.89 10.20
CA ILE A 337 1.32 -23.05 9.73
C ILE A 337 0.86 -21.80 8.99
N GLY A 338 0.87 -21.87 7.66
CA GLY A 338 0.23 -20.87 6.79
C GLY A 338 -1.17 -21.30 6.35
N ARG A 339 -1.84 -20.43 5.59
CA ARG A 339 -3.21 -20.58 5.05
C ARG A 339 -3.61 -22.00 4.61
N VAL A 340 -2.81 -22.60 3.72
CA VAL A 340 -3.14 -23.91 3.13
C VAL A 340 -3.10 -25.02 4.19
N ARG A 341 -2.14 -24.97 5.11
CA ARG A 341 -1.99 -25.97 6.18
C ARG A 341 -3.07 -25.80 7.24
N SER A 342 -3.33 -24.56 7.67
CA SER A 342 -4.41 -24.27 8.62
C SER A 342 -5.77 -24.72 8.08
N ARG A 343 -6.07 -24.47 6.79
CA ARG A 343 -7.33 -24.91 6.18
C ARG A 343 -7.45 -26.43 6.16
N LYS A 344 -6.40 -27.14 5.71
CA LYS A 344 -6.38 -28.63 5.75
C LYS A 344 -6.63 -29.18 7.15
N MET A 345 -5.99 -28.61 8.18
CA MET A 345 -6.18 -29.02 9.56
C MET A 345 -7.62 -28.79 10.02
N PHE A 346 -8.16 -27.59 9.75
CA PHE A 346 -9.51 -27.22 10.13
C PHE A 346 -10.59 -28.12 9.52
N ASP A 347 -10.44 -28.44 8.23
CA ASP A 347 -11.35 -29.33 7.50
C ASP A 347 -11.30 -30.76 8.04
N ASN A 348 -10.15 -31.16 8.61
CA ASN A 348 -9.96 -32.45 9.31
C ASN A 348 -10.28 -32.36 10.81
N ARG A 349 -11.09 -31.38 11.23
CA ARG A 349 -11.55 -31.18 12.62
C ARG A 349 -10.46 -30.85 13.63
N ILE A 350 -9.27 -30.43 13.18
CA ILE A 350 -8.20 -29.92 14.02
C ILE A 350 -8.27 -28.40 13.99
N ARG A 351 -9.00 -27.79 14.93
CA ARG A 351 -9.38 -26.36 14.87
C ARG A 351 -8.68 -25.51 15.93
N THR A 352 -8.28 -26.12 17.03
CA THR A 352 -7.69 -25.45 18.18
C THR A 352 -6.30 -26.00 18.49
N ILE A 353 -5.55 -25.27 19.33
CA ILE A 353 -4.25 -25.73 19.84
C ILE A 353 -4.41 -27.04 20.63
N THR A 354 -5.52 -27.19 21.36
CA THR A 354 -5.86 -28.42 22.09
C THR A 354 -6.07 -29.59 21.14
N ASP A 355 -6.73 -29.37 20.00
CA ASP A 355 -6.90 -30.42 19.00
C ASP A 355 -5.56 -30.85 18.39
N VAL A 356 -4.64 -29.91 18.17
CA VAL A 356 -3.27 -30.21 17.71
C VAL A 356 -2.53 -31.07 18.73
N LYS A 357 -2.67 -30.74 20.02
CA LYS A 357 -2.11 -31.54 21.11
C LYS A 357 -2.70 -32.94 21.14
N ASN A 358 -4.01 -33.11 20.97
CA ASN A 358 -4.64 -34.44 21.04
C ASN A 358 -4.55 -35.25 19.73
N ALA A 359 -4.23 -34.61 18.60
CA ALA A 359 -4.19 -35.26 17.30
C ALA A 359 -3.04 -36.28 17.20
N ASP A 360 -3.28 -37.40 16.51
CA ASP A 360 -2.25 -38.39 16.22
C ASP A 360 -1.14 -37.75 15.36
N PRO A 361 0.14 -37.84 15.78
CA PRO A 361 1.30 -37.39 14.99
C PRO A 361 1.33 -37.91 13.56
N ALA A 362 0.88 -39.14 13.31
CA ALA A 362 0.83 -39.72 11.97
C ALA A 362 -0.19 -39.00 11.08
N ILE A 363 -1.36 -38.66 11.63
CA ILE A 363 -2.40 -37.89 10.92
C ILE A 363 -1.88 -36.48 10.60
N LEU A 364 -1.26 -35.81 11.56
CA LEU A 364 -0.66 -34.49 11.34
C LEU A 364 0.43 -34.55 10.26
N ALA A 365 1.33 -35.53 10.33
CA ALA A 365 2.40 -35.71 9.34
C ALA A 365 1.83 -35.93 7.93
N GLN A 366 0.71 -36.64 7.80
CA GLN A 366 0.03 -36.84 6.52
C GLN A 366 -0.62 -35.55 5.97
N LEU A 367 -1.16 -34.69 6.84
CA LEU A 367 -1.86 -33.47 6.44
C LEU A 367 -0.90 -32.34 6.04
N ILE A 368 0.14 -32.10 6.85
CA ILE A 368 0.99 -30.90 6.74
C ILE A 368 2.47 -31.19 6.50
N GLY A 369 2.86 -32.47 6.49
CA GLY A 369 4.24 -32.93 6.31
C GLY A 369 4.91 -33.28 7.64
N LYS A 370 5.78 -34.31 7.61
CA LYS A 370 6.41 -34.91 8.80
C LYS A 370 7.18 -33.88 9.65
N LYS A 371 8.08 -33.11 9.04
CA LYS A 371 8.89 -32.10 9.74
C LYS A 371 8.03 -31.09 10.50
N ILE A 372 7.00 -30.56 9.83
CA ILE A 372 6.13 -29.53 10.41
C ILE A 372 5.24 -30.13 11.49
N ALA A 373 4.75 -31.35 11.33
CA ALA A 373 3.97 -32.04 12.36
C ALA A 373 4.76 -32.20 13.67
N ILE A 374 6.05 -32.53 13.59
CA ILE A 374 6.95 -32.62 14.74
C ILE A 374 7.16 -31.22 15.35
N ASP A 375 7.46 -30.23 14.51
CA ASP A 375 7.70 -28.85 14.96
C ASP A 375 6.49 -28.27 15.71
N ILE A 376 5.26 -28.46 15.22
CA ILE A 376 4.05 -27.96 15.89
C ILE A 376 3.72 -28.74 17.17
N LYS A 377 4.04 -30.04 17.21
CA LYS A 377 3.82 -30.86 18.40
C LYS A 377 4.77 -30.45 19.53
N LYS A 378 6.01 -30.14 19.18
CA LYS A 378 6.97 -29.54 20.10
C LYS A 378 6.48 -28.20 20.66
N GLN A 379 5.88 -27.35 19.81
CA GLN A 379 5.30 -26.07 20.24
C GLN A 379 4.15 -26.21 21.25
N VAL A 380 3.42 -27.33 21.24
CA VAL A 380 2.34 -27.62 22.21
C VAL A 380 2.78 -28.49 23.38
N GLY A 381 4.09 -28.71 23.53
CA GLY A 381 4.69 -29.41 24.67
C GLY A 381 4.72 -30.94 24.54
N GLU A 382 4.62 -31.48 23.33
CA GLU A 382 4.80 -32.91 23.05
C GLU A 382 6.06 -33.17 22.23
N GLU A 383 7.05 -33.81 22.85
CA GLU A 383 8.23 -34.32 22.13
C GLU A 383 7.90 -35.66 21.49
N ILE A 384 8.12 -35.74 20.17
CA ILE A 384 7.84 -36.94 19.39
C ILE A 384 9.13 -37.44 18.78
N ASP A 385 9.39 -38.73 18.99
CA ASP A 385 10.50 -39.44 18.37
C ASP A 385 10.21 -39.65 16.87
N GLU A 386 11.07 -39.05 16.02
CA GLU A 386 10.96 -39.09 14.55
C GLU A 386 10.83 -40.50 13.97
N THR A 387 11.38 -41.49 14.67
CA THR A 387 11.41 -42.90 14.25
C THR A 387 10.06 -43.60 14.40
N LYS A 388 9.15 -43.07 15.23
CA LYS A 388 7.84 -43.68 15.53
C LYS A 388 6.70 -43.21 14.63
N ILE A 389 6.93 -42.18 13.81
CA ILE A 389 5.91 -41.69 12.86
C ILE A 389 5.99 -42.53 11.58
N LEU A 390 5.19 -43.59 11.53
CA LEU A 390 4.98 -44.41 10.33
C LEU A 390 3.87 -43.78 9.47
N VAL A 391 4.25 -42.95 8.50
CA VAL A 391 3.31 -42.49 7.47
C VAL A 391 3.21 -43.58 6.41
N SER A 392 2.06 -44.26 6.30
CA SER A 392 1.86 -45.26 5.24
C SER A 392 1.97 -44.58 3.87
N GLU A 393 2.89 -45.02 3.01
CA GLU A 393 3.17 -44.38 1.71
C GLU A 393 1.96 -44.40 0.74
N HIS A 394 0.90 -45.19 1.02
CA HIS A 394 -0.13 -45.52 0.02
C HIS A 394 -1.60 -45.31 0.43
N LYS A 395 -1.95 -44.71 1.58
CA LYS A 395 -3.36 -44.32 1.86
C LYS A 395 -3.67 -42.89 1.43
N ARG A 396 -3.77 -42.66 0.11
CA ARG A 396 -4.46 -41.48 -0.45
C ARG A 396 -5.97 -41.71 -0.51
N THR A 397 -6.62 -41.84 0.64
CA THR A 397 -8.09 -41.87 0.72
C THR A 397 -8.56 -40.63 1.46
N GLY A 398 -9.09 -39.64 0.71
CA GLY A 398 -9.75 -38.45 1.28
C GLY A 398 -9.13 -37.09 0.93
N GLN A 399 -8.07 -37.01 0.12
CA GLN A 399 -7.65 -35.71 -0.43
C GLN A 399 -8.68 -35.22 -1.45
N MET A 400 -9.48 -34.21 -1.09
CA MET A 400 -9.98 -33.28 -2.10
C MET A 400 -8.74 -32.67 -2.76
N SER A 401 -8.51 -33.06 -4.02
CA SER A 401 -7.33 -32.62 -4.77
C SER A 401 -7.32 -31.10 -4.90
N LEU A 402 -6.12 -30.53 -4.92
CA LEU A 402 -5.86 -29.09 -5.17
C LEU A 402 -6.44 -28.56 -6.49
N LYS A 403 -7.03 -29.40 -7.35
CA LYS A 403 -7.75 -28.99 -8.58
C LYS A 403 -9.21 -28.56 -8.34
N LYS A 404 -9.61 -28.28 -7.09
CA LYS A 404 -10.96 -27.82 -6.72
C LYS A 404 -10.96 -26.50 -5.92
N TYR A 405 -9.87 -25.75 -5.96
CA TYR A 405 -9.84 -24.36 -5.51
C TYR A 405 -9.89 -23.42 -6.72
#